data_AF-A0A9E1F403-F1
#
_entry.id   AF-A0A9E1F403-F1
#
_cell.length_a   1.000
_cell.length_b   1.000
_cell.length_c   1.000
_cell.angle_alpha   90.00
_cell.angle_beta   90.00
_cell.angle_gamma   90.00
#
_symmetry.space_group_name_H-M   'P 1'
#
loop_
_entity.id
_entity.type
_entity.pdbx_description
1 polymer ?
#
loop_
_entity_poly.entity_id
_entity_poly.type
_entity_poly.pdbx_seq_one_letter_code
_entity_poly.pdbx_strand_id
1 'polypeptide(L)'
;MQDAEQLKGYTHNCTISFLDLYEKVKRNAPDLRPPTKEEQIRIAKEFAKIGKSNNITIHACCEKNFLSEYGLKCNGCMSQEIIEKSINCKLEPPKKKNLRQECNCLMGSDIGAYNTCGHLCKYCYANANKNLVIENMKKHNEDSPFLIGNYESGDKIAEAKQKSWITYQNEQISFI
;
A
#
# COMPACT_ATOMS: atom_id res chain seq x y z
N MET A 1 0.29 -6.50 20.33
CA MET A 1 -0.05 -7.19 19.07
C MET A 1 -0.76 -8.48 19.42
N GLN A 2 -2.07 -8.42 19.70
CA GLN A 2 -2.92 -9.62 19.72
C GLN A 2 -3.30 -10.04 18.29
N ASP A 3 -2.99 -9.22 17.29
CA ASP A 3 -3.51 -9.36 15.93
C ASP A 3 -2.72 -10.37 15.08
N ALA A 4 -1.41 -10.53 15.31
CA ALA A 4 -0.59 -11.43 14.48
C ALA A 4 -0.97 -12.92 14.64
N GLU A 5 -1.31 -13.34 15.85
CA GLU A 5 -1.80 -14.69 16.13
C GLU A 5 -3.18 -14.92 15.51
N GLN A 6 -4.07 -13.92 15.57
CA GLN A 6 -5.41 -13.98 14.97
C GLN A 6 -5.37 -14.03 13.43
N LEU A 7 -4.32 -13.45 12.83
CA LEU A 7 -4.12 -13.43 11.38
C LEU A 7 -3.33 -14.65 10.86
N LYS A 8 -2.85 -15.52 11.75
CA LYS A 8 -2.08 -16.71 11.39
C LYS A 8 -2.90 -17.62 10.47
N GLY A 9 -2.34 -17.97 9.31
CA GLY A 9 -3.01 -18.79 8.29
C GLY A 9 -3.89 -18.00 7.33
N TYR A 10 -4.31 -16.78 7.69
CA TYR A 10 -5.06 -15.89 6.79
C TYR A 10 -4.14 -15.00 5.94
N THR A 11 -2.95 -14.69 6.44
CA THR A 11 -1.91 -14.01 5.66
C THR A 11 -0.54 -14.63 5.91
N HIS A 12 0.34 -14.49 4.92
CA HIS A 12 1.75 -14.87 4.99
C HIS A 12 2.68 -13.66 4.90
N ASN A 13 2.15 -12.46 4.65
CA ASN A 13 2.94 -11.25 4.45
C ASN A 13 2.32 -10.09 5.25
N CYS A 14 3.18 -9.30 5.89
CA CYS A 14 2.82 -8.02 6.50
C CYS A 14 3.85 -6.99 6.05
N THR A 15 3.40 -5.86 5.53
CA THR A 15 4.29 -4.77 5.13
C THR A 15 4.20 -3.65 6.15
N ILE A 16 5.37 -3.15 6.57
CA ILE A 16 5.50 -1.96 7.40
C ILE A 16 6.24 -0.87 6.63
N SER A 17 6.01 0.38 7.03
CA SER A 17 6.80 1.55 6.65
C SER A 17 6.90 2.46 7.87
N PHE A 18 7.94 3.29 7.91
CA PHE A 18 8.05 4.28 8.98
C PHE A 18 7.36 5.59 8.60
N LEU A 19 7.20 6.45 9.60
CA LEU A 19 6.52 7.72 9.45
C LEU A 19 7.34 8.69 8.58
N ASP A 20 6.76 9.11 7.46
CA ASP A 20 7.27 10.22 6.63
C ASP A 20 6.55 11.54 6.97
N LEU A 21 7.31 12.63 7.13
CA LEU A 21 6.79 13.97 7.37
C LEU A 21 6.59 14.78 6.08
N TYR A 22 5.42 14.65 5.48
CA TYR A 22 4.95 15.56 4.44
C TYR A 22 4.54 16.93 5.02
N GLU A 23 4.58 18.00 4.22
CA GLU A 23 4.22 19.37 4.68
C GLU A 23 2.84 19.45 5.36
N LYS A 24 1.85 18.72 4.82
CA LYS A 24 0.51 18.61 5.43
C LYS A 24 0.51 17.90 6.78
N VAL A 25 1.38 16.91 6.95
CA VAL A 25 1.53 16.18 8.23
C VAL A 25 2.17 17.09 9.26
N LYS A 26 3.25 17.81 8.90
CA LYS A 26 3.93 18.76 9.80
C LYS A 26 2.95 19.80 10.35
N ARG A 27 2.02 20.29 9.52
CA ARG A 27 0.98 21.24 9.94
C ARG A 27 -0.10 20.59 10.82
N ASN A 28 -0.63 19.44 10.43
CA ASN A 28 -1.80 18.84 11.08
C ASN A 28 -1.44 18.00 12.33
N ALA A 29 -0.17 17.59 12.44
CA ALA A 29 0.35 16.77 13.52
C ALA A 29 1.78 17.21 13.89
N PRO A 30 1.95 18.44 14.41
CA PRO A 30 3.27 19.00 14.72
C PRO A 30 4.05 18.21 15.78
N ASP A 31 3.33 17.46 16.63
CA ASP A 31 3.94 16.64 17.69
C ASP A 31 4.52 15.31 17.17
N LEU A 32 4.32 14.97 15.89
CA LEU A 32 4.83 13.72 15.32
C LEU A 32 6.25 13.90 14.79
N ARG A 33 7.11 12.91 15.09
CA ARG A 33 8.45 12.79 14.51
C ARG A 33 8.67 11.39 13.94
N PRO A 34 9.45 11.24 12.86
CA PRO A 34 9.93 9.94 12.41
C PRO A 34 10.73 9.26 13.53
N PRO A 35 10.69 7.92 13.59
CA PRO A 35 11.57 7.18 14.48
C PRO A 35 13.04 7.35 14.07
N THR A 36 13.95 7.40 15.04
CA THR A 36 15.40 7.37 14.76
C THR A 36 15.79 6.04 14.14
N LYS A 37 16.99 5.95 13.56
CA LYS A 37 17.48 4.70 12.97
C LYS A 37 17.53 3.57 14.02
N GLU A 38 17.95 3.87 15.25
CA GLU A 38 17.98 2.91 16.34
C GLU A 38 16.57 2.43 16.73
N GLU A 39 15.61 3.35 16.77
CA GLU A 39 14.20 3.01 17.02
C GLU A 39 13.63 2.14 15.90
N GLN A 40 13.91 2.47 14.63
CA GLN A 40 13.51 1.67 13.48
C GLN A 40 14.07 0.25 13.55
N ILE A 41 15.36 0.10 13.86
CA ILE A 41 16.00 -1.21 14.01
C ILE A 41 15.35 -2.00 15.14
N ARG A 42 15.13 -1.37 16.30
CA ARG A 42 14.50 -2.03 17.45
C ARG A 42 13.09 -2.52 17.10
N ILE A 43 12.29 -1.66 16.47
CA ILE A 43 10.92 -2.02 16.03
C ILE A 43 10.99 -3.16 15.01
N ALA A 44 11.85 -3.05 14.00
CA ALA A 44 11.99 -4.04 12.94
C ALA A 44 12.35 -5.43 13.50
N LYS A 45 13.31 -5.52 14.43
CA LYS A 45 13.67 -6.79 15.09
C LYS A 45 12.49 -7.45 15.79
N GLU A 46 11.70 -6.68 16.55
CA GLU A 46 10.53 -7.21 17.24
C GLU A 46 9.44 -7.66 16.26
N PHE A 47 9.18 -6.86 15.21
CA PHE A 47 8.25 -7.26 14.16
C PHE A 47 8.70 -8.54 13.46
N ALA A 48 9.97 -8.66 13.09
CA ALA A 48 10.52 -9.86 12.44
C ALA A 48 10.37 -11.10 13.33
N LYS A 49 10.66 -10.96 14.63
CA LYS A 49 10.47 -12.04 15.62
C LYS A 49 9.01 -12.49 15.70
N ILE A 50 8.07 -11.55 15.80
CA ILE A 50 6.63 -11.81 15.93
C ILE A 50 6.03 -12.35 14.63
N GLY A 51 6.47 -11.85 13.48
CA GLY A 51 6.10 -12.40 12.18
C GLY A 51 6.55 -13.85 12.05
N LYS A 52 7.82 -14.14 12.37
CA LYS A 52 8.39 -15.49 12.31
C LYS A 52 7.63 -16.50 13.18
N SER A 53 7.26 -16.15 14.41
CA SER A 53 6.49 -17.04 15.29
C SER A 53 5.09 -17.37 14.76
N ASN A 54 4.57 -16.53 13.85
CA ASN A 54 3.23 -16.65 13.27
C ASN A 54 3.23 -17.04 11.79
N ASN A 55 4.38 -17.44 11.22
CA ASN A 55 4.52 -17.74 9.79
C ASN A 55 4.13 -16.56 8.86
N ILE A 56 4.41 -15.33 9.31
CA ILE A 56 4.18 -14.09 8.58
C ILE A 56 5.54 -13.46 8.25
N THR A 57 5.83 -13.27 6.97
CA THR A 57 7.01 -12.54 6.51
C THR A 57 6.77 -11.04 6.66
N ILE A 58 7.70 -10.34 7.31
CA ILE A 58 7.65 -8.88 7.43
C ILE A 58 8.42 -8.25 6.27
N HIS A 59 7.76 -7.34 5.56
CA HIS A 59 8.34 -6.55 4.48
C HIS A 59 8.51 -5.10 4.91
N ALA A 60 9.58 -4.46 4.46
CA ALA A 60 9.76 -3.01 4.60
C ALA A 60 9.50 -2.32 3.26
N CYS A 61 8.56 -1.38 3.22
CA CYS A 61 8.20 -0.67 1.99
C CYS A 61 9.04 0.60 1.80
N CYS A 62 9.76 0.69 0.68
CA CYS A 62 10.59 1.86 0.33
C CYS A 62 11.66 2.24 1.37
N GLU A 63 11.93 1.37 2.34
CA GLU A 63 13.02 1.54 3.28
C GLU A 63 14.32 1.03 2.65
N LYS A 64 15.43 1.70 2.94
CA LYS A 64 16.76 1.24 2.50
C LYS A 64 17.00 -0.20 2.99
N ASN A 65 17.85 -0.94 2.26
CA ASN A 65 18.12 -2.36 2.54
C ASN A 65 18.76 -2.67 3.91
N PHE A 66 19.03 -1.67 4.76
CA PHE A 66 19.62 -1.88 6.08
C PHE A 66 18.73 -2.71 7.02
N LEU A 67 17.42 -2.81 6.78
CA LEU A 67 16.54 -3.64 7.60
C LEU A 67 16.60 -5.14 7.24
N SER A 68 17.20 -5.49 6.10
CA SER A 68 17.32 -6.87 5.66
C SER A 68 18.17 -7.73 6.61
N GLU A 69 19.19 -7.13 7.21
CA GLU A 69 20.06 -7.77 8.21
C GLU A 69 19.30 -8.16 9.50
N TYR A 70 18.11 -7.61 9.71
CA TYR A 70 17.24 -7.89 10.86
C TYR A 70 16.05 -8.79 10.51
N GLY A 71 16.06 -9.41 9.32
CA GLY A 71 15.08 -10.42 8.92
C GLY A 71 13.85 -9.89 8.18
N LEU A 72 13.86 -8.62 7.74
CA LEU A 72 12.78 -8.06 6.91
C LEU A 72 13.11 -8.24 5.43
N LYS A 73 12.08 -8.44 4.60
CA LYS A 73 12.22 -8.40 3.14
C LYS A 73 12.06 -6.96 2.64
N CYS A 74 13.07 -6.43 1.95
CA CYS A 74 13.03 -5.10 1.32
C CYS A 74 12.72 -5.18 -0.19
N ASN A 75 11.92 -6.17 -0.61
CA ASN A 75 11.62 -6.41 -2.04
C ASN A 75 10.32 -5.71 -2.52
N GLY A 76 9.78 -4.78 -1.74
CA GLY A 76 8.52 -4.07 -2.03
C GLY A 76 7.27 -4.79 -1.51
N CYS A 77 6.16 -4.05 -1.38
CA CYS A 77 4.91 -4.56 -0.81
C CYS A 77 4.01 -5.28 -1.83
N MET A 78 4.19 -4.98 -3.12
CA MET A 78 3.44 -5.58 -4.23
C MET A 78 4.41 -6.01 -5.34
N SER A 79 5.48 -6.71 -4.98
CA SER A 79 6.41 -7.27 -5.96
C SER A 79 5.72 -8.29 -6.86
N GLN A 80 6.32 -8.58 -8.02
CA GLN A 80 5.78 -9.61 -8.92
C GLN A 80 5.60 -10.95 -8.21
N GLU A 81 6.59 -11.37 -7.42
CA GLU A 81 6.54 -12.60 -6.61
C GLU A 81 5.30 -12.64 -5.69
N ILE A 82 5.01 -11.53 -4.98
CA ILE A 82 3.87 -11.44 -4.06
C ILE A 82 2.55 -11.55 -4.83
N ILE A 83 2.44 -10.86 -5.97
CA ILE A 83 1.22 -10.86 -6.77
C ILE A 83 1.00 -12.24 -7.39
N GLU A 84 2.01 -12.82 -8.06
CA GLU A 84 1.95 -14.15 -8.67
C GLU A 84 1.52 -15.22 -7.66
N LYS A 85 2.08 -15.17 -6.45
CA LYS A 85 1.69 -16.08 -5.36
C LYS A 85 0.24 -15.88 -4.93
N SER A 86 -0.25 -14.64 -4.91
CA SER A 86 -1.61 -14.30 -4.46
C SER A 86 -2.68 -14.70 -5.47
N ILE A 87 -2.37 -14.65 -6.77
CA ILE A 87 -3.31 -15.01 -7.85
C ILE A 87 -3.05 -16.41 -8.42
N ASN A 88 -2.03 -17.12 -7.94
CA ASN A 88 -1.58 -18.43 -8.44
C ASN A 88 -1.35 -18.49 -9.97
N CYS A 89 -0.79 -17.42 -10.52
CA CYS A 89 -0.49 -17.29 -11.94
C CYS A 89 0.92 -16.73 -12.15
N LYS A 90 1.53 -17.04 -13.30
CA LYS A 90 2.74 -16.37 -13.78
C LYS A 90 2.38 -15.13 -14.58
N LEU A 91 3.13 -14.04 -14.38
CA LEU A 91 2.91 -12.77 -15.03
C LEU A 91 4.10 -12.38 -15.90
N GLU A 92 3.84 -11.78 -17.07
CA GLU A 92 4.86 -11.12 -17.89
C GLU A 92 4.45 -9.67 -18.19
N PRO A 93 4.54 -8.78 -17.17
CA PRO A 93 4.15 -7.39 -17.31
C PRO A 93 5.21 -6.61 -18.10
N PRO A 94 4.81 -5.51 -18.78
CA PRO A 94 5.78 -4.62 -19.40
C PRO A 94 6.71 -4.03 -18.35
N LYS A 95 8.00 -3.86 -18.70
CA LYS A 95 8.95 -3.15 -17.84
C LYS A 95 8.46 -1.72 -17.62
N LYS A 96 8.03 -1.41 -16.39
CA LYS A 96 7.70 -0.05 -15.97
C LYS A 96 8.80 0.51 -15.09
N LYS A 97 9.02 1.81 -15.23
CA LYS A 97 9.88 2.55 -14.30
C LYS A 97 9.14 2.64 -12.97
N ASN A 98 9.82 2.25 -11.90
CA ASN A 98 9.27 2.37 -10.56
C ASN A 98 9.00 3.86 -10.23
N LEU A 99 7.89 4.14 -9.55
CA LEU A 99 7.51 5.50 -9.13
C LEU A 99 8.54 6.12 -8.18
N ARG A 100 9.25 5.29 -7.41
CA ARG A 100 10.32 5.67 -6.49
C ARG A 100 11.49 4.71 -6.69
N GLN A 101 12.72 5.22 -6.55
CA GLN A 101 13.96 4.45 -6.76
C GLN A 101 14.01 3.17 -5.91
N GLU A 102 13.56 3.26 -4.65
CA GLU A 102 13.58 2.16 -3.67
C GLU A 102 12.29 1.31 -3.68
N CYS A 103 11.33 1.59 -4.57
CA CYS A 103 10.08 0.84 -4.66
C CYS A 103 10.18 -0.23 -5.75
N ASN A 104 9.84 -1.48 -5.42
CA ASN A 104 9.84 -2.61 -6.34
C ASN A 104 8.43 -3.16 -6.62
N CYS A 105 7.40 -2.34 -6.41
CA CYS A 105 6.02 -2.75 -6.69
C CYS A 105 5.81 -2.89 -8.19
N LEU A 106 5.14 -3.97 -8.60
CA LEU A 106 4.91 -4.31 -10.00
C LEU A 106 4.06 -3.27 -10.72
N MET A 107 3.04 -2.78 -10.03
CA MET A 107 2.08 -1.81 -10.54
C MET A 107 1.54 -0.94 -9.41
N GLY A 108 1.10 0.26 -9.77
CA GLY A 108 0.34 1.14 -8.90
C GLY A 108 -0.56 2.03 -9.74
N SER A 109 -1.81 2.14 -9.32
CA SER A 109 -2.77 3.12 -9.83
C SER A 109 -3.55 3.64 -8.63
N ASP A 110 -3.67 4.96 -8.53
CA ASP A 110 -4.48 5.57 -7.49
C ASP A 110 -5.96 5.34 -7.80
N ILE A 111 -6.69 4.78 -6.84
CA ILE A 111 -8.14 4.52 -6.95
C ILE A 111 -8.97 5.50 -6.11
N GLY A 112 -8.33 6.51 -5.52
CA GLY A 112 -8.97 7.46 -4.62
C GLY A 112 -8.69 8.91 -5.01
N ALA A 113 -9.42 9.83 -4.39
CA ALA A 113 -9.21 11.25 -4.54
C ALA A 113 -8.75 11.88 -3.22
N TYR A 114 -7.79 12.80 -3.28
CA TYR A 114 -7.36 13.54 -2.09
C TYR A 114 -8.48 14.39 -1.50
N ASN A 115 -8.41 14.62 -0.18
CA ASN A 115 -9.39 15.43 0.54
C ASN A 115 -10.83 14.90 0.41
N THR A 116 -11.02 13.58 0.41
CA THR A 116 -12.36 12.96 0.36
C THR A 116 -12.61 11.97 1.49
N CYS A 117 -11.56 11.55 2.20
CA CYS A 117 -11.67 10.53 3.24
C CYS A 117 -12.18 11.14 4.56
N GLY A 118 -13.39 10.76 4.98
CA GLY A 118 -14.05 11.27 6.20
C GLY A 118 -13.44 10.81 7.53
N HIS A 119 -12.41 9.95 7.54
CA HIS A 119 -11.79 9.46 8.78
C HIS A 119 -11.01 10.54 9.55
N LEU A 120 -10.59 11.61 8.87
CA LEU A 120 -9.91 12.78 9.48
C LEU A 120 -8.75 12.41 10.43
N CYS A 121 -7.96 11.40 10.06
CA CYS A 121 -6.85 10.90 10.87
C CYS A 121 -5.84 12.01 11.19
N LYS A 122 -5.29 12.02 12.42
CA LYS A 122 -4.22 12.95 12.84
C LYS A 122 -3.03 12.88 11.89
N TYR A 123 -2.61 11.67 11.53
CA TYR A 123 -1.68 11.43 10.42
C TYR A 123 -2.46 11.05 9.17
N CYS A 124 -2.57 11.98 8.22
CA CYS A 124 -3.16 11.73 6.92
C CYS A 124 -2.33 12.37 5.82
N TYR A 125 -1.76 11.53 4.94
CA TYR A 125 -1.14 12.05 3.73
C TYR A 125 -2.18 12.40 2.65
N ALA A 126 -3.42 11.90 2.73
CA ALA A 126 -4.42 12.11 1.68
C ALA A 126 -5.26 13.39 1.87
N ASN A 127 -5.38 13.89 3.10
CA ASN A 127 -6.21 15.05 3.44
C ASN A 127 -5.36 16.23 3.92
N ALA A 128 -5.54 17.39 3.31
CA ALA A 128 -4.83 18.61 3.62
C ALA A 128 -5.49 19.39 4.77
N ASN A 129 -6.82 19.53 4.77
CA ASN A 129 -7.58 20.17 5.84
C ASN A 129 -8.99 19.56 5.96
N LYS A 130 -9.60 19.68 7.15
CA LYS A 130 -10.92 19.11 7.47
C LYS A 130 -12.06 19.73 6.68
N ASN A 131 -12.05 21.04 6.49
CA ASN A 131 -13.17 21.74 5.83
C ASN A 131 -13.29 21.32 4.36
N LEU A 132 -12.17 21.18 3.65
CA LEU A 132 -12.13 20.73 2.27
C LEU A 132 -12.64 19.28 2.14
N VAL A 133 -12.33 18.41 3.11
CA VAL A 133 -12.89 17.05 3.15
C VAL A 133 -14.41 17.10 3.27
N ILE A 134 -14.94 17.88 4.21
CA ILE A 134 -16.39 18.02 4.42
C ILE A 134 -17.06 18.56 3.15
N GLU A 135 -16.50 19.60 2.53
CA GLU A 135 -17.06 20.17 1.30
C GLU A 135 -16.98 19.21 0.11
N ASN A 136 -15.92 18.41 0.00
CA ASN A 136 -15.79 17.44 -1.08
C ASN A 136 -16.72 16.24 -0.89
N MET A 137 -16.93 15.76 0.34
CA MET A 137 -17.86 14.66 0.61
C MET A 137 -19.29 15.02 0.20
N LYS A 138 -19.71 16.28 0.34
CA LYS A 138 -21.02 16.75 -0.13
C LYS A 138 -21.19 16.68 -1.65
N LYS A 139 -20.10 16.58 -2.41
CA LYS A 139 -20.12 16.46 -3.87
C LYS A 139 -20.23 15.01 -4.33
N HIS A 140 -20.30 14.05 -3.42
CA HIS A 140 -20.55 12.66 -3.80
C HIS A 140 -21.91 12.55 -4.50
N ASN A 141 -21.94 11.82 -5.60
CA ASN A 141 -23.14 11.52 -6.36
C ASN A 141 -23.14 10.03 -6.66
N GLU A 142 -24.16 9.30 -6.21
CA GLU A 142 -24.28 7.85 -6.38
C GLU A 142 -24.47 7.44 -7.84
N ASP A 143 -25.03 8.33 -8.66
CA ASP A 143 -25.22 8.12 -10.09
C ASP A 143 -23.95 8.46 -10.91
N SER A 144 -22.93 9.02 -10.28
CA SER A 144 -21.66 9.36 -10.92
C SER A 144 -20.66 8.21 -10.79
N PRO A 145 -19.89 7.90 -11.84
CA PRO A 145 -18.80 6.93 -11.73
C PRO A 145 -17.58 7.47 -10.95
N PHE A 146 -17.58 8.75 -10.59
CA PHE A 146 -16.50 9.36 -9.81
C PHE A 146 -16.75 9.28 -8.31
N LEU A 147 -15.66 9.23 -7.54
CA LEU A 147 -15.75 9.25 -6.07
C LEU A 147 -16.46 10.52 -5.57
N ILE A 148 -16.21 11.67 -6.22
CA ILE A 148 -16.87 12.96 -5.99
C ILE A 148 -17.04 13.70 -7.32
N GLY A 149 -18.10 14.49 -7.44
CA GLY A 149 -18.37 15.30 -8.64
C GLY A 149 -18.98 14.51 -9.80
N ASN A 150 -18.97 15.11 -10.98
CA ASN A 150 -19.54 14.59 -12.22
C ASN A 150 -18.62 14.92 -13.39
N TYR A 151 -18.95 14.41 -14.57
CA TYR A 151 -18.29 14.78 -15.82
C TYR A 151 -18.26 16.30 -16.03
N GLU A 152 -17.08 16.83 -16.35
CA GLU A 152 -16.87 18.22 -16.73
C GLU A 152 -16.59 18.32 -18.24
N SER A 153 -16.87 19.48 -18.85
CA SER A 153 -16.73 19.67 -20.31
C SER A 153 -15.30 19.49 -20.83
N GLY A 154 -14.29 19.52 -19.95
CA GLY A 154 -12.88 19.29 -20.27
C GLY A 154 -12.42 17.85 -20.10
N ASP A 155 -13.26 16.96 -19.56
CA ASP A 155 -12.88 15.59 -19.28
C ASP A 155 -12.64 14.79 -20.56
N LYS A 156 -11.58 13.99 -20.54
CA LYS A 156 -11.24 13.07 -21.62
C LYS A 156 -11.55 11.65 -21.17
N ILE A 157 -12.69 11.13 -21.63
CA ILE A 157 -13.05 9.74 -21.43
C ILE A 157 -12.32 8.91 -22.48
N ALA A 158 -11.51 7.96 -22.03
CA ALA A 158 -10.83 7.01 -22.88
C ALA A 158 -11.13 5.59 -22.41
N GLU A 159 -11.26 4.66 -23.35
CA GLU A 159 -11.37 3.25 -23.00
C GLU A 159 -10.06 2.77 -22.35
N ALA A 160 -10.20 2.11 -21.20
CA ALA A 160 -9.09 1.50 -20.52
C ALA A 160 -8.54 0.34 -21.36
N LYS A 161 -7.26 0.44 -21.76
CA LYS A 161 -6.57 -0.66 -22.45
C LYS A 161 -6.22 -1.76 -21.47
N GLN A 162 -7.15 -2.68 -21.24
CA GLN A 162 -6.95 -3.84 -20.38
C GLN A 162 -6.33 -4.99 -21.20
N LYS A 163 -5.09 -5.35 -20.88
CA LYS A 163 -4.40 -6.50 -21.47
C LYS A 163 -4.04 -7.48 -20.36
N SER A 164 -4.40 -8.75 -20.52
CA SER A 164 -3.92 -9.80 -19.62
C SER A 164 -2.41 -10.00 -19.81
N TRP A 165 -1.70 -10.13 -18.69
CA TRP A 165 -0.29 -10.50 -18.66
C TRP A 165 -0.06 -11.86 -18.02
N ILE A 166 -1.12 -12.64 -17.81
CA ILE A 166 -1.01 -14.02 -17.31
C ILE A 166 -0.44 -14.88 -18.43
N THR A 167 0.68 -15.55 -18.15
CA THR A 167 1.35 -16.46 -19.09
C THR A 167 1.10 -17.93 -18.78
N TYR A 168 0.82 -18.26 -17.52
CA TYR A 168 0.50 -19.62 -17.08
C TYR A 168 -0.39 -19.58 -15.83
N GLN A 169 -1.47 -20.36 -15.83
CA GLN A 169 -2.23 -20.69 -14.62
C GLN A 169 -1.69 -22.02 -14.11
N ASN A 170 -1.21 -22.04 -12.86
CA ASN A 170 -0.90 -23.32 -12.24
C ASN A 170 -2.24 -24.06 -12.10
N GLU A 171 -2.42 -25.18 -12.78
CA GLU A 171 -3.58 -26.05 -12.59
C GLU A 171 -3.65 -26.42 -11.11
N GLN A 172 -4.58 -25.81 -10.38
CA GLN A 172 -4.92 -26.28 -9.06
C GLN A 172 -5.61 -27.62 -9.31
N ILE A 173 -4.91 -28.72 -9.00
CA ILE A 173 -5.52 -30.05 -8.91
C ILE A 173 -6.73 -29.88 -7.99
N SER A 174 -7.93 -29.91 -8.56
CA SER A 174 -9.15 -29.97 -7.78
C SER A 174 -9.13 -31.33 -7.12
N PHE A 175 -8.90 -31.38 -5.82
CA PHE A 175 -9.31 -32.53 -5.04
C PHE A 175 -10.84 -32.47 -4.95
N ILE A 176 -11.49 -33.15 -5.90
CA ILE A 176 -12.80 -33.77 -5.68
C ILE A 176 -12.53 -35.02 -4.83
#